data_AF-A0ABD3MCH1-F1
#
_entry.id   AF-A0ABD3MCH1-F1
#
_cell.length_a   1.000
_cell.length_b   1.000
_cell.length_c   1.000
_cell.angle_alpha   90.00
_cell.angle_beta   90.00
_cell.angle_gamma   90.00
#
_symmetry.space_group_name_H-M   'P 1'
#
loop_
_entity.id
_entity.type
_entity.pdbx_description
1 polymer ?
#
loop_
_entity_poly.entity_id
_entity_poly.type
_entity_poly.pdbx_seq_one_letter_code
_entity_poly.pdbx_strand_id
1 'polypeptide(L)'
;MVLNAKNQIQRRPAIAHGIVGFVLFGASDAFAQKIEASVKGDKMITRTSKKGSTEETSGQPSCINFSMDHFDIIRFLSAGTVGAFFGGCVYPFAYKRLDLIWKGKDVISIAKKSLLEVFTVGIFANSVSMGARGLLTGKNPIEVLSHVWEEMRDVTFNDLRVWFPYNVLAFGFIPISIRPATTSLMESAWQTYISLRSNAYETNHTQA
;
A
#
# COMPACT_ATOMS: atom_id res chain seq x y z
N MET A 1 -21.57 -18.42 31.74
CA MET A 1 -20.76 -17.20 31.51
C MET A 1 -19.95 -17.29 30.20
N VAL A 2 -20.54 -17.73 29.08
CA VAL A 2 -19.86 -17.91 27.77
C VAL A 2 -20.56 -17.13 26.64
N LEU A 3 -21.78 -16.64 26.89
CA LEU A 3 -22.56 -15.87 25.91
C LEU A 3 -22.13 -14.40 25.77
N ASN A 4 -21.34 -13.84 26.71
CA ASN A 4 -21.02 -12.41 26.70
C ASN A 4 -19.77 -12.05 25.87
N ALA A 5 -18.87 -13.01 25.60
CA ALA A 5 -17.66 -12.78 24.81
C ALA A 5 -17.93 -12.70 23.30
N LYS A 6 -18.99 -13.37 22.81
CA LYS A 6 -19.38 -13.31 21.39
C LYS A 6 -19.91 -11.93 20.95
N ASN A 7 -20.43 -11.14 21.88
CA ASN A 7 -21.04 -9.83 21.58
C ASN A 7 -20.05 -8.66 21.61
N GLN A 8 -18.87 -8.80 22.23
CA GLN A 8 -17.88 -7.72 22.34
C GLN A 8 -17.07 -7.53 21.04
N ILE A 9 -16.86 -8.60 20.26
CA ILE A 9 -16.19 -8.54 18.95
C ILE A 9 -17.16 -8.07 17.85
N GLN A 10 -18.48 -8.18 18.07
CA GLN A 10 -19.53 -7.91 17.07
C GLN A 10 -19.93 -6.43 16.92
N ARG A 11 -19.44 -5.51 17.76
CA ARG A 11 -19.91 -4.11 17.79
C ARG A 11 -18.90 -3.07 17.27
N ARG A 12 -17.92 -3.46 16.45
CA ARG A 12 -17.17 -2.46 15.69
C ARG A 12 -17.91 -2.19 14.38
N PRO A 13 -18.56 -1.03 14.21
CA PRO A 13 -19.28 -0.74 12.98
C PRO A 13 -18.28 -0.75 11.82
N ALA A 14 -18.64 -1.31 10.68
CA ALA A 14 -17.83 -1.31 9.45
C ALA A 14 -17.25 0.09 9.15
N ILE A 15 -18.00 1.13 9.51
CA ILE A 15 -17.61 2.54 9.45
C ILE A 15 -16.32 2.82 10.24
N ALA A 16 -16.18 2.34 11.48
CA ALA A 16 -14.99 2.57 12.28
C ALA A 16 -13.75 1.92 11.65
N HIS A 17 -13.90 0.72 11.11
CA HIS A 17 -12.81 0.06 10.38
C HIS A 17 -12.50 0.74 9.04
N GLY A 18 -13.51 1.29 8.37
CA GLY A 18 -13.33 2.12 7.18
C GLY A 18 -12.57 3.42 7.48
N ILE A 19 -12.90 4.12 8.57
CA ILE A 19 -12.18 5.33 9.00
C ILE A 19 -10.72 4.99 9.32
N VAL A 20 -10.47 3.92 10.06
CA VAL A 20 -9.10 3.47 10.38
C VAL A 20 -8.34 3.13 9.10
N GLY A 21 -8.98 2.40 8.17
CA GLY A 21 -8.38 2.08 6.87
C GLY A 21 -8.04 3.32 6.05
N PHE A 22 -8.94 4.30 6.01
CA PHE A 22 -8.70 5.58 5.34
C PHE A 22 -7.47 6.29 5.90
N VAL A 23 -7.43 6.43 7.24
CA VAL A 23 -6.33 7.13 7.92
C VAL A 23 -5.01 6.42 7.68
N LEU A 24 -4.96 5.09 7.83
CA LEU A 24 -3.74 4.32 7.66
C LEU A 24 -3.22 4.39 6.23
N PHE A 25 -4.08 4.18 5.22
CA PHE A 25 -3.64 4.18 3.83
C PHE A 25 -3.29 5.59 3.35
N GLY A 26 -4.09 6.59 3.73
CA GLY A 26 -3.78 7.99 3.45
C GLY A 26 -2.45 8.41 4.09
N ALA A 27 -2.22 8.08 5.36
CA ALA A 27 -0.94 8.38 6.04
C ALA A 27 0.25 7.66 5.38
N SER A 28 0.04 6.43 4.90
CA SER A 28 1.05 5.65 4.17
C SER A 28 1.44 6.34 2.85
N ASP A 29 0.44 6.85 2.13
CA ASP A 29 0.67 7.60 0.89
C ASP A 29 1.35 8.95 1.16
N ALA A 30 0.93 9.68 2.19
CA ALA A 30 1.58 10.92 2.60
C ALA A 30 3.06 10.70 2.98
N PHE A 31 3.35 9.58 3.64
CA PHE A 31 4.71 9.18 3.96
C PHE A 31 5.52 8.83 2.70
N ALA A 32 4.93 8.12 1.74
CA ALA A 32 5.55 7.84 0.45
C ALA A 32 5.90 9.13 -0.31
N GLN A 33 4.96 10.08 -0.41
CA GLN A 33 5.20 11.39 -1.03
C GLN A 33 6.34 12.16 -0.35
N LYS A 34 6.43 12.09 0.98
CA LYS A 34 7.55 12.71 1.72
C LYS A 34 8.90 12.07 1.40
N ILE A 35 8.95 10.74 1.27
CA ILE A 35 10.17 10.02 0.85
C ILE A 35 10.56 10.46 -0.57
N GLU A 36 9.60 10.50 -1.49
CA GLU A 36 9.82 10.91 -2.88
C GLU A 36 10.38 12.33 -2.99
N ALA A 37 9.81 13.27 -2.22
CA ALA A 37 10.28 14.64 -2.14
C ALA A 37 11.74 14.73 -1.64
N SER A 38 12.07 13.94 -0.62
CA SER A 38 13.43 13.88 -0.05
C SER A 38 14.44 13.36 -1.08
N VAL A 39 14.10 12.26 -1.77
CA VAL A 39 14.96 11.66 -2.82
C VAL A 39 15.15 12.61 -4.01
N LYS A 40 14.12 13.36 -4.38
CA LYS A 40 14.19 14.35 -5.47
C LYS A 40 15.07 15.53 -5.10
N GLY A 41 14.98 16.02 -3.86
CA GLY A 41 15.87 17.05 -3.31
C GLY A 41 17.35 16.64 -3.37
N ASP A 42 17.68 15.44 -2.91
CA ASP A 42 19.06 14.91 -2.93
C ASP A 42 19.62 14.81 -4.36
N LYS A 43 18.81 14.32 -5.32
CA LYS A 43 19.19 14.24 -6.73
C LYS A 43 19.48 15.62 -7.33
N MET A 44 18.71 16.65 -6.94
CA MET A 44 18.88 18.02 -7.43
C MET A 44 20.14 18.68 -6.86
N ILE A 45 20.42 18.49 -5.57
CA ILE A 45 21.66 18.96 -4.92
C ILE A 45 22.88 18.32 -5.56
N THR A 46 22.86 17.00 -5.76
CA THR A 46 23.94 16.25 -6.41
C THR A 46 24.18 16.73 -7.84
N ARG A 47 23.11 16.95 -8.62
CA ARG A 47 23.20 17.50 -9.99
C ARG A 47 23.78 18.91 -10.02
N THR A 48 23.37 19.77 -9.09
CA THR A 48 23.86 21.16 -8.99
C THR A 48 25.35 21.20 -8.62
N SER A 49 25.77 20.35 -7.66
CA SER A 49 27.18 20.22 -7.27
C SER A 49 28.05 19.69 -8.42
N LYS A 50 27.53 18.76 -9.23
CA LYS A 50 28.25 18.22 -10.40
C LYS A 50 28.33 19.23 -11.55
N LYS A 51 27.28 20.04 -11.76
CA LYS A 51 27.26 21.10 -12.79
C LYS A 51 28.17 22.29 -12.45
N GLY A 52 28.35 22.59 -11.16
CA GLY A 52 29.28 23.62 -10.68
C GLY A 52 30.77 23.30 -10.84
N SER A 53 31.13 22.10 -11.32
CA SER A 53 32.53 21.67 -11.49
C SER A 53 33.01 21.70 -12.95
N THR A 54 32.24 22.21 -13.91
CA THR A 54 32.64 22.16 -15.34
C THR A 54 32.40 23.44 -16.16
N GLU A 55 31.81 24.52 -15.64
CA GLU A 55 31.61 25.73 -16.46
C GLU A 55 31.87 27.03 -15.67
N GLU A 56 33.07 27.60 -15.83
CA GLU A 56 33.24 29.05 -15.89
C GLU A 56 32.71 29.50 -17.25
N THR A 57 31.60 30.26 -17.32
CA THR A 57 31.36 31.39 -18.25
C THR A 57 29.97 32.02 -18.01
N SER A 58 29.99 33.33 -17.73
CA SER A 58 28.95 34.36 -17.86
C SER A 58 27.47 34.05 -17.54
N GLY A 59 27.02 34.56 -16.38
CA GLY A 59 25.99 35.60 -16.32
C GLY A 59 24.54 35.24 -16.66
N GLN A 60 23.81 34.65 -15.70
CA GLN A 60 22.40 35.02 -15.42
C GLN A 60 22.03 34.53 -14.00
N PRO A 61 21.47 35.36 -13.10
CA PRO A 61 21.04 34.89 -11.79
C PRO A 61 19.85 33.97 -11.99
N SER A 62 20.10 32.66 -11.98
CA SER A 62 19.05 31.65 -11.93
C SER A 62 18.43 31.77 -10.55
N CYS A 63 17.28 32.45 -10.49
CA CYS A 63 16.38 32.36 -9.36
C CYS A 63 16.21 30.87 -9.02
N ILE A 64 16.67 30.50 -7.82
CA ILE A 64 16.50 29.16 -7.29
C ILE A 64 14.99 28.97 -7.18
N ASN A 65 14.38 28.32 -8.16
CA ASN A 65 13.01 27.86 -8.08
C ASN A 65 13.00 26.80 -6.99
N PHE A 66 12.76 27.22 -5.75
CA PHE A 66 12.41 26.33 -4.67
C PHE A 66 11.03 25.79 -5.00
N SER A 67 11.01 24.74 -5.82
CA SER A 67 9.79 23.99 -6.11
C SER A 67 9.39 23.36 -4.79
N MET A 68 8.50 24.02 -4.05
CA MET A 68 7.75 23.40 -2.97
C MET A 68 7.11 22.17 -3.59
N ASP A 69 7.57 20.96 -3.21
CA ASP A 69 6.95 19.74 -3.71
C ASP A 69 5.48 19.79 -3.32
N HIS A 70 4.62 19.84 -4.33
CA HIS A 70 3.18 19.94 -4.15
C HIS A 70 2.71 18.60 -3.60
N PHE A 71 2.20 18.60 -2.37
CA PHE A 71 1.53 17.41 -1.83
C PHE A 71 0.36 17.04 -2.75
N ASP A 72 0.35 15.81 -3.24
CA ASP A 72 -0.70 15.29 -4.11
C ASP A 72 -1.87 14.81 -3.24
N ILE A 73 -2.85 15.71 -3.10
CA ILE A 73 -4.06 15.45 -2.33
C ILE A 73 -4.96 14.39 -2.99
N ILE A 74 -4.95 14.29 -4.32
CA ILE A 74 -5.81 13.33 -5.04
C ILE A 74 -5.28 11.91 -4.83
N ARG A 75 -3.96 11.72 -4.90
CA ARG A 75 -3.30 10.46 -4.58
C ARG A 75 -3.53 10.06 -3.11
N PHE A 76 -3.43 11.01 -2.19
CA PHE A 76 -3.74 10.79 -0.77
C PHE A 76 -5.19 10.34 -0.55
N LEU A 77 -6.17 11.05 -1.15
CA LEU A 77 -7.58 10.72 -1.03
C LEU A 77 -7.93 9.38 -1.71
N SER A 78 -7.26 9.07 -2.82
CA SER A 78 -7.40 7.79 -3.52
C SER A 78 -6.92 6.64 -2.65
N ALA A 79 -5.72 6.77 -2.07
CA ALA A 79 -5.18 5.79 -1.13
C ALA A 79 -6.10 5.63 0.10
N GLY A 80 -6.55 6.74 0.68
CA GLY A 80 -7.50 6.73 1.79
C GLY A 80 -8.82 6.03 1.43
N THR A 81 -9.39 6.29 0.26
CA THR A 81 -10.66 5.66 -0.17
C THR A 81 -10.50 4.15 -0.37
N VAL A 82 -9.39 3.73 -0.98
CA VAL A 82 -9.02 2.30 -1.07
C VAL A 82 -8.90 1.71 0.34
N GLY A 83 -8.22 2.39 1.26
CA GLY A 83 -8.10 1.96 2.65
C GLY A 83 -9.45 1.83 3.36
N ALA A 84 -10.38 2.76 3.12
CA ALA A 84 -11.72 2.70 3.67
C ALA A 84 -12.49 1.46 3.19
N PHE A 85 -12.35 1.13 1.91
CA PHE A 85 -12.97 -0.05 1.31
C PHE A 85 -12.39 -1.35 1.89
N PHE A 86 -11.06 -1.48 1.93
CA PHE A 86 -10.42 -2.68 2.47
C PHE A 86 -10.64 -2.83 3.97
N GLY A 87 -10.45 -1.76 4.73
CA GLY A 87 -10.66 -1.71 6.17
C GLY A 87 -12.10 -1.98 6.56
N GLY A 88 -13.07 -1.32 5.91
CA GLY A 88 -14.48 -1.40 6.27
C GLY A 88 -15.19 -2.67 5.78
N CYS A 89 -14.82 -3.17 4.60
CA CYS A 89 -15.56 -4.25 3.94
C CYS A 89 -14.72 -5.53 3.81
N VAL A 90 -13.55 -5.44 3.18
CA VAL A 90 -12.80 -6.63 2.73
C VAL A 90 -12.21 -7.40 3.92
N TYR A 91 -11.43 -6.76 4.78
CA TYR A 91 -10.78 -7.46 5.89
C TYR A 91 -11.78 -8.00 6.91
N PRO A 92 -12.81 -7.25 7.38
CA PRO A 92 -13.79 -7.81 8.30
C PRO A 92 -14.53 -9.02 7.74
N PHE A 93 -14.84 -9.00 6.44
CA PHE A 93 -15.47 -10.14 5.77
C PHE A 93 -14.50 -11.33 5.61
N ALA A 94 -13.28 -11.08 5.13
CA ALA A 94 -12.26 -12.10 4.90
C ALA A 94 -11.88 -12.82 6.19
N TYR A 95 -11.61 -12.09 7.28
CA TYR A 95 -11.27 -12.67 8.58
C TYR A 95 -12.42 -13.48 9.17
N LYS A 96 -13.66 -12.99 9.06
CA LYS A 96 -14.84 -13.74 9.52
C LYS A 96 -15.02 -15.06 8.74
N ARG A 97 -14.73 -15.07 7.43
CA ARG A 97 -14.81 -16.28 6.60
C ARG A 97 -13.65 -17.25 6.87
N LEU A 98 -12.42 -16.74 7.03
CA LEU A 98 -11.24 -17.53 7.35
C LEU A 98 -11.39 -18.28 8.69
N ASP A 99 -11.93 -17.61 9.72
CA ASP A 99 -12.17 -18.22 11.03
C ASP A 99 -13.27 -19.29 11.01
N LEU A 100 -14.21 -19.22 10.07
CA LEU A 100 -15.28 -20.21 9.90
C LEU A 100 -14.81 -21.46 9.14
N ILE A 101 -13.95 -21.28 8.14
CA ILE A 101 -13.56 -22.36 7.22
C ILE A 101 -12.45 -23.23 7.82
N TRP A 102 -11.55 -22.67 8.65
CA TRP A 102 -10.39 -23.43 9.13
C TRP A 102 -10.20 -23.41 10.64
N LYS A 103 -10.64 -24.50 11.28
CA LYS A 103 -10.26 -24.84 12.65
C LYS A 103 -8.92 -25.60 12.64
N GLY A 104 -7.89 -25.08 13.29
CA GLY A 104 -6.62 -25.78 13.50
C GLY A 104 -5.35 -24.96 13.16
N LYS A 105 -4.24 -25.33 13.80
CA LYS A 105 -2.90 -24.69 13.73
C LYS A 105 -1.82 -25.57 13.08
N ASP A 106 -2.21 -26.59 12.33
CA ASP A 106 -1.23 -27.45 11.65
C ASP A 106 -0.38 -26.64 10.66
N VAL A 107 0.93 -26.87 10.65
CA VAL A 107 1.91 -26.13 9.84
C VAL A 107 1.59 -26.21 8.34
N ILE A 108 1.16 -27.39 7.85
CA ILE A 108 0.77 -27.58 6.45
C ILE A 108 -0.50 -26.79 6.14
N SER A 109 -1.43 -26.74 7.09
CA SER A 109 -2.65 -25.94 6.96
C SER A 109 -2.34 -24.44 6.95
N ILE A 110 -1.37 -23.98 7.74
CA ILE A 110 -0.93 -22.57 7.75
C ILE A 110 -0.28 -22.21 6.41
N ALA A 111 0.61 -23.06 5.89
CA ALA A 111 1.26 -22.83 4.61
C ALA A 111 0.25 -22.76 3.45
N LYS A 112 -0.70 -23.71 3.37
CA LYS A 112 -1.76 -23.71 2.36
C LYS A 112 -2.65 -22.46 2.44
N LYS A 113 -3.05 -22.05 3.65
CA LYS A 113 -3.82 -20.80 3.85
C LYS A 113 -3.05 -19.58 3.39
N SER A 114 -1.76 -19.51 3.72
CA SER A 114 -0.92 -18.36 3.39
C SER A 114 -0.74 -18.23 1.88
N LEU A 115 -0.54 -19.35 1.17
CA LEU A 115 -0.46 -19.33 -0.29
C LEU A 115 -1.81 -18.97 -0.93
N LEU A 116 -2.92 -19.53 -0.44
CA LEU A 116 -4.24 -19.22 -0.95
C LEU A 116 -4.59 -17.74 -0.74
N GLU A 117 -4.23 -17.18 0.41
CA GLU A 117 -4.42 -15.76 0.71
C GLU A 117 -3.64 -14.87 -0.27
N VAL A 118 -2.33 -15.12 -0.46
CA VAL A 118 -1.50 -14.36 -1.42
C VAL A 118 -2.04 -14.44 -2.85
N PHE A 119 -2.36 -15.65 -3.34
CA PHE A 119 -2.80 -15.83 -4.73
C PHE A 119 -4.26 -15.45 -4.99
N THR A 120 -5.08 -15.23 -3.96
CA THR A 120 -6.47 -14.81 -4.15
C THR A 120 -6.68 -13.39 -3.67
N VAL A 121 -6.51 -13.16 -2.37
CA VAL A 121 -6.71 -11.88 -1.73
C VAL A 121 -5.60 -10.93 -2.14
N GLY A 122 -4.33 -11.36 -2.15
CA GLY A 122 -3.19 -10.53 -2.56
C GLY A 122 -3.32 -10.05 -4.01
N ILE A 123 -3.55 -10.96 -4.96
CA ILE A 123 -3.75 -10.60 -6.38
C ILE A 123 -4.93 -9.64 -6.55
N PHE A 124 -6.08 -9.95 -5.95
CA PHE A 124 -7.27 -9.11 -6.03
C PHE A 124 -7.04 -7.73 -5.40
N ALA A 125 -6.49 -7.69 -4.19
CA ALA A 125 -6.31 -6.47 -3.42
C ALA A 125 -5.32 -5.53 -4.09
N ASN A 126 -4.19 -6.06 -4.56
CA ASN A 126 -3.19 -5.30 -5.28
C ASN A 126 -3.73 -4.78 -6.63
N SER A 127 -4.47 -5.61 -7.38
CA SER A 127 -5.09 -5.18 -8.64
C SER A 127 -6.08 -4.04 -8.44
N VAL A 128 -6.97 -4.16 -7.43
CA VAL A 128 -7.95 -3.12 -7.10
C VAL A 128 -7.25 -1.87 -6.57
N SER A 129 -6.24 -2.01 -5.72
CA SER A 129 -5.52 -0.86 -5.16
C SER A 129 -4.81 -0.05 -6.25
N MET A 130 -4.03 -0.71 -7.12
CA MET A 130 -3.32 -0.06 -8.22
C MET A 130 -4.29 0.51 -9.26
N GLY A 131 -5.31 -0.26 -9.65
CA GLY A 131 -6.32 0.18 -10.61
C GLY A 131 -7.14 1.37 -10.12
N ALA A 132 -7.66 1.30 -8.90
CA ALA A 132 -8.46 2.37 -8.32
C ALA A 132 -7.64 3.66 -8.14
N ARG A 133 -6.39 3.56 -7.67
CA ARG A 133 -5.52 4.73 -7.55
C ARG A 133 -5.28 5.38 -8.91
N GLY A 134 -4.93 4.61 -9.94
CA GLY A 134 -4.73 5.14 -11.28
C GLY A 134 -5.97 5.87 -11.82
N LEU A 135 -7.14 5.23 -11.73
CA LEU A 135 -8.41 5.80 -12.21
C LEU A 135 -8.82 7.06 -11.42
N LEU A 136 -8.68 7.04 -10.09
CA LEU A 136 -9.05 8.16 -9.23
C LEU A 136 -8.11 9.36 -9.39
N THR A 137 -6.85 9.13 -9.81
CA THR A 137 -5.93 10.18 -10.23
C THR A 137 -6.18 10.70 -11.65
N GLY A 138 -7.22 10.21 -12.34
CA GLY A 138 -7.65 10.70 -13.65
C GLY A 138 -6.89 10.08 -14.84
N LYS A 139 -6.18 8.97 -14.65
CA LYS A 139 -5.43 8.31 -15.73
C LYS A 139 -6.35 7.58 -16.70
N ASN A 140 -5.84 7.33 -17.90
CA ASN A 140 -6.57 6.58 -18.91
C ASN A 140 -6.81 5.11 -18.45
N PRO A 141 -8.04 4.59 -18.54
CA PRO A 141 -8.33 3.22 -18.07
C PRO A 141 -7.53 2.11 -18.75
N ILE A 142 -7.19 2.25 -20.04
CA ILE A 142 -6.42 1.26 -20.79
C ILE A 142 -4.97 1.25 -20.28
N GLU A 143 -4.39 2.43 -20.08
CA GLU A 143 -3.05 2.59 -19.52
C GLU A 143 -2.95 2.07 -18.09
N VAL A 144 -3.99 2.32 -17.27
CA VAL A 144 -4.07 1.77 -15.92
C VAL A 144 -4.10 0.25 -15.95
N LEU A 145 -4.89 -0.34 -16.86
CA LEU A 145 -4.99 -1.79 -16.96
C LEU A 145 -3.69 -2.44 -17.45
N SER A 146 -3.01 -1.83 -18.42
CA SER A 146 -1.71 -2.31 -18.89
C SER A 146 -0.65 -2.21 -17.79
N HIS A 147 -0.61 -1.08 -17.06
CA HIS A 147 0.28 -0.90 -15.91
C HIS A 147 0.05 -1.97 -14.84
N VAL A 148 -1.21 -2.22 -14.47
CA VAL A 148 -1.56 -3.28 -13.50
C VAL A 148 -1.05 -4.62 -14.04
N TRP A 149 -1.36 -4.97 -15.27
CA TRP A 149 -0.96 -6.26 -15.86
C TRP A 149 0.56 -6.48 -15.85
N GLU A 150 1.34 -5.46 -16.24
CA GLU A 150 2.80 -5.54 -16.31
C GLU A 150 3.44 -5.65 -14.92
N GLU A 151 2.96 -4.87 -13.95
CA GLU A 151 3.51 -4.86 -12.59
C GLU A 151 3.01 -6.04 -11.74
N MET A 152 1.85 -6.63 -12.06
CA MET A 152 1.21 -7.65 -11.22
C MET A 152 2.12 -8.84 -10.94
N ARG A 153 2.98 -9.23 -11.89
CA ARG A 153 3.93 -10.33 -11.67
C ARG A 153 4.90 -10.00 -10.54
N ASP A 154 5.56 -8.86 -10.65
CA ASP A 154 6.58 -8.43 -9.70
C ASP A 154 5.95 -8.12 -8.34
N VAL A 155 4.78 -7.47 -8.34
CA VAL A 155 3.99 -7.21 -7.14
C VAL A 155 3.62 -8.53 -6.46
N THR A 156 3.13 -9.53 -7.17
CA THR A 156 2.75 -10.84 -6.59
C THR A 156 3.95 -11.56 -5.99
N PHE A 157 5.13 -11.53 -6.64
CA PHE A 157 6.33 -12.13 -6.06
C PHE A 157 6.77 -11.43 -4.78
N ASN A 158 6.69 -10.09 -4.76
CA ASN A 158 7.04 -9.33 -3.57
C ASN A 158 5.98 -9.51 -2.46
N ASP A 159 4.72 -9.65 -2.84
CA ASP A 159 3.58 -9.97 -1.96
C ASP A 159 3.86 -11.30 -1.26
N LEU A 160 4.25 -12.34 -2.02
CA LEU A 160 4.63 -13.65 -1.49
C LEU A 160 5.82 -13.56 -0.51
N ARG A 161 6.84 -12.76 -0.82
CA ARG A 161 8.02 -12.59 0.06
C ARG A 161 7.69 -11.91 1.38
N VAL A 162 6.69 -11.02 1.39
CA VAL A 162 6.35 -10.19 2.54
C VAL A 162 5.21 -10.80 3.35
N TRP A 163 4.12 -11.17 2.67
CA TRP A 163 2.92 -11.69 3.29
C TRP A 163 3.03 -13.16 3.69
N PHE A 164 3.79 -14.00 2.99
CA PHE A 164 3.93 -15.39 3.42
C PHE A 164 4.58 -15.53 4.80
N PRO A 165 5.73 -14.90 5.11
CA PRO A 165 6.28 -14.92 6.47
C PRO A 165 5.34 -14.28 7.50
N TYR A 166 4.69 -13.16 7.15
CA TYR A 166 3.72 -12.53 8.01
C TYR A 166 2.54 -13.44 8.33
N ASN A 167 1.96 -14.12 7.34
CA ASN A 167 0.84 -15.03 7.49
C ASN A 167 1.20 -16.24 8.36
N VAL A 168 2.41 -16.76 8.22
CA VAL A 168 2.93 -17.81 9.12
C VAL A 168 2.96 -17.32 10.57
N LEU A 169 3.47 -16.11 10.82
CA LEU A 169 3.47 -15.50 12.15
C LEU A 169 2.04 -15.24 12.65
N ALA A 170 1.19 -14.68 11.81
CA ALA A 170 -0.16 -14.26 12.13
C ALA A 170 -1.07 -15.45 12.47
N PHE A 171 -0.99 -16.54 11.71
CA PHE A 171 -1.78 -17.74 11.94
C PHE A 171 -1.18 -18.66 13.00
N GLY A 172 0.15 -18.64 13.19
CA GLY A 172 0.83 -19.44 14.21
C GLY A 172 0.75 -18.85 15.62
N PHE A 173 1.19 -17.60 15.77
CA PHE A 173 1.54 -17.00 17.06
C PHE A 173 0.64 -15.84 17.47
N ILE A 174 0.09 -15.08 16.52
CA ILE A 174 -0.72 -13.90 16.84
C ILE A 174 -2.15 -14.32 17.25
N PRO A 175 -2.63 -13.95 18.46
CA PRO A 175 -4.00 -14.17 18.88
C PRO A 175 -5.01 -13.54 17.91
N ILE A 176 -6.12 -14.25 17.67
CA ILE A 176 -7.18 -13.84 16.73
C ILE A 176 -7.71 -12.44 17.05
N SER A 177 -7.78 -12.07 18.33
CA SER A 177 -8.28 -10.76 18.78
C SER A 177 -7.43 -9.57 18.34
N ILE A 178 -6.10 -9.75 18.22
CA ILE A 178 -5.18 -8.66 17.83
C ILE A 178 -4.72 -8.77 16.38
N ARG A 179 -4.94 -9.91 15.73
CA ARG A 179 -4.53 -10.17 14.34
C ARG A 179 -4.98 -9.05 13.38
N PRO A 180 -6.25 -8.59 13.37
CA PRO A 180 -6.66 -7.51 12.47
C PRO A 180 -5.86 -6.21 12.64
N ALA A 181 -5.47 -5.88 13.88
CA ALA A 181 -4.66 -4.70 14.14
C ALA A 181 -3.23 -4.85 13.59
N THR A 182 -2.61 -6.01 13.82
CA THR A 182 -1.27 -6.29 13.26
C THR A 182 -1.27 -6.35 11.74
N THR A 183 -2.34 -6.86 11.12
CA THR A 183 -2.48 -6.90 9.67
C THR A 183 -2.64 -5.50 9.13
N SER A 184 -3.47 -4.66 9.77
CA SER A 184 -3.66 -3.28 9.33
C SER A 184 -2.36 -2.46 9.36
N LEU A 185 -1.48 -2.74 10.33
CA LEU A 185 -0.15 -2.12 10.41
C LEU A 185 0.80 -2.65 9.32
N MET A 186 0.80 -3.96 9.07
CA MET A 186 1.58 -4.54 7.98
C MET A 186 1.12 -4.00 6.63
N GLU A 187 -0.20 -3.89 6.45
CA GLU A 187 -0.83 -3.34 5.27
C GLU A 187 -0.44 -1.87 5.06
N SER A 188 -0.37 -1.03 6.09
CA SER A 188 0.07 0.36 5.91
C SER A 188 1.51 0.45 5.36
N ALA A 189 2.40 -0.43 5.85
CA ALA A 189 3.75 -0.53 5.29
C ALA A 189 3.72 -1.00 3.82
N TRP A 190 2.89 -1.99 3.51
CA TRP A 190 2.70 -2.47 2.14
C TRP A 190 2.14 -1.39 1.19
N GLN A 191 1.17 -0.61 1.63
CA GLN A 191 0.57 0.46 0.83
C GLN A 191 1.51 1.62 0.57
N THR A 192 2.46 1.86 1.49
CA THR A 192 3.61 2.77 1.25
C THR A 192 4.46 2.23 0.10
N TYR A 193 4.82 0.94 0.13
CA TYR A 193 5.58 0.30 -0.94
C TYR A 193 4.87 0.39 -2.30
N ILE A 194 3.57 0.06 -2.36
CA ILE A 194 2.78 0.18 -3.61
C ILE A 194 2.76 1.62 -4.11
N SER A 195 2.58 2.58 -3.20
CA SER A 195 2.57 4.00 -3.54
C SER A 195 3.90 4.46 -4.18
N LEU A 196 5.04 4.09 -3.58
CA LEU A 196 6.37 4.37 -4.14
C LEU A 196 6.60 3.70 -5.50
N ARG A 197 6.13 2.46 -5.67
CA ARG A 197 6.27 1.70 -6.92
C ARG A 197 5.48 2.32 -8.07
N SER A 198 4.22 2.67 -7.84
CA SER A 198 3.37 3.30 -8.86
C SER A 198 3.99 4.62 -9.36
N ASN A 199 4.52 5.44 -8.47
CA ASN A 199 5.18 6.69 -8.86
C ASN A 199 6.52 6.49 -9.60
N ALA A 200 7.32 5.50 -9.18
CA ALA A 200 8.56 5.15 -9.87
C ALA A 200 8.31 4.69 -11.32
N TYR A 201 7.25 3.92 -11.55
CA TYR A 201 6.85 3.48 -12.90
C TYR A 201 6.53 4.67 -13.82
N GLU A 202 5.77 5.65 -13.33
CA GLU A 202 5.45 6.87 -14.08
C GLU A 202 6.71 7.64 -14.49
N THR A 203 7.64 7.80 -13.55
CA THR A 203 8.88 8.55 -13.81
C THR A 203 9.71 7.92 -14.93
N ASN A 204 9.75 6.59 -14.99
CA ASN A 204 10.55 5.87 -15.99
C ASN A 204 9.89 5.87 -17.38
N HIS A 205 8.56 5.76 -17.47
CA HIS A 205 7.84 5.71 -18.74
C HIS A 205 7.55 7.09 -19.33
N THR A 206 7.58 8.16 -18.54
CA THR A 206 7.48 9.54 -19.06
C THR A 206 8.81 10.04 -19.66
N GLN A 207 9.94 9.36 -19.39
CA GLN A 207 11.28 9.73 -19.86
C GLN A 207 11.80 8.90 -21.06
N ALA A 208 11.03 7.90 -21.51
CA ALA A 208 11.32 7.07 -22.68
C ALA A 208 10.55 7.56 -23.91
#